data_AF-A0A4Q7WLS0-F1
#
_entry.id   AF-A0A4Q7WLS0-F1
#
_cell.length_a   1.000
_cell.length_b   1.000
_cell.length_c   1.000
_cell.angle_alpha   90.00
_cell.angle_beta   90.00
_cell.angle_gamma   90.00
#
_symmetry.space_group_name_H-M   'P 1'
#
loop_
_entity.id
_entity.type
_entity.pdbx_description
1 polymer ?
#
loop_
_entity_poly.entity_id
_entity_poly.type
_entity_poly.pdbx_seq_one_letter_code
_entity_poly.pdbx_strand_id
1 'polypeptide(L)'
;MRARWEDDGTGRGVGDAKRLVPGASDLLAAFQEPLWVTEQPEDHLLPHVERWCQDDGRLAVRASSTDDQHTFILDLEWHGEPTSVGHARAAVFSLIGSFAESVTYVRQHQKGSRTGLQFEIGTGELAPDTRFQPHGHTVVINVAGVV
;
A
#
# COMPACT_ATOMS: atom_id res chain seq x y z
N MET A 1 11.14 9.45 30.18
CA MET A 1 10.68 8.47 29.17
C MET A 1 9.75 9.21 28.21
N ARG A 2 9.95 9.08 26.89
CA ARG A 2 8.95 9.62 25.93
C ARG A 2 7.69 8.76 26.08
N ALA A 3 6.57 9.39 26.39
CA ALA A 3 5.28 8.72 26.39
C ALA A 3 5.05 8.09 25.00
N ARG A 4 4.64 6.81 24.97
CA ARG A 4 3.87 6.30 23.84
C ARG A 4 2.48 6.95 23.90
N TRP A 5 1.71 6.82 22.82
CA TRP A 5 0.41 7.47 22.54
C TRP A 5 -0.49 7.67 23.77
N GLU A 6 -1.39 8.67 23.67
CA GLU A 6 -2.09 9.44 24.74
C GLU A 6 -2.49 8.69 26.03
N ASP A 7 -2.70 7.37 26.00
CA ASP A 7 -3.14 6.55 27.14
C ASP A 7 -2.25 5.32 27.47
N ASP A 8 -1.01 5.22 26.95
CA ASP A 8 -0.11 4.11 27.30
C ASP A 8 0.49 4.25 28.72
N GLY A 9 -0.34 3.98 29.73
CA GLY A 9 0.05 3.95 31.13
C GLY A 9 0.95 2.75 31.52
N THR A 10 1.08 1.76 30.63
CA THR A 10 1.86 0.54 30.90
C THR A 10 3.28 0.58 30.34
N GLY A 11 3.51 1.41 29.31
CA GLY A 11 4.79 1.53 28.61
C GLY A 11 5.23 0.25 27.90
N ARG A 12 4.36 -0.76 27.76
CA ARG A 12 4.64 -2.07 27.17
C ARG A 12 3.49 -2.56 26.29
N GLY A 13 3.78 -3.46 25.36
CA GLY A 13 2.74 -4.09 24.54
C GLY A 13 1.80 -4.96 25.37
N VAL A 14 0.52 -5.02 24.97
CA VAL A 14 -0.54 -5.80 25.65
C VAL A 14 -0.65 -7.25 25.16
N GLY A 15 0.11 -7.63 24.12
CA GLY A 15 0.05 -8.96 23.51
C GLY A 15 1.03 -9.11 22.34
N ASP A 16 0.93 -10.23 21.63
CA ASP A 16 1.67 -10.50 20.41
C ASP A 16 0.73 -10.67 19.20
N ALA A 17 1.31 -10.68 18.00
CA ALA A 17 0.58 -10.86 16.73
C ALA A 17 0.72 -12.28 16.17
N LYS A 18 1.03 -13.30 17.00
CA LYS A 18 1.35 -14.66 16.52
C LYS A 18 0.26 -15.29 15.65
N ARG A 19 -1.00 -14.90 15.86
CA ARG A 19 -2.14 -15.35 15.03
C ARG A 19 -1.94 -15.04 13.54
N LEU A 20 -1.23 -13.97 13.19
CA LEU A 20 -1.00 -13.54 11.81
C LEU A 20 0.31 -14.07 11.21
N VAL A 21 1.19 -14.66 12.04
CA VAL A 21 2.52 -15.10 11.59
C VAL A 21 2.48 -16.12 10.45
N PRO A 22 1.60 -17.14 10.45
CA PRO A 22 1.51 -18.08 9.33
C PRO A 22 1.22 -17.38 7.99
N GLY A 23 0.12 -16.62 7.91
CA GLY A 23 -0.24 -15.92 6.66
C GLY A 23 0.77 -14.87 6.22
N ALA A 24 1.42 -14.16 7.16
CA ALA A 24 2.51 -13.24 6.82
C ALA A 24 3.75 -13.96 6.29
N SER A 25 4.00 -15.19 6.76
CA SER A 25 5.12 -16.02 6.29
C SER A 25 4.84 -16.61 4.91
N ASP A 26 3.58 -17.00 4.63
CA ASP A 26 3.15 -17.45 3.30
C ASP A 26 3.28 -16.33 2.27
N LEU A 27 2.87 -15.11 2.62
CA LEU A 27 3.07 -13.92 1.78
C LEU A 27 4.55 -13.61 1.53
N LEU A 28 5.39 -13.72 2.58
CA LEU A 28 6.83 -13.52 2.44
C LEU A 28 7.46 -14.55 1.49
N ALA A 29 7.06 -15.82 1.60
CA ALA A 29 7.52 -16.87 0.69
C ALA A 29 7.09 -16.55 -0.74
N ALA A 30 5.84 -16.15 -0.95
CA ALA A 30 5.32 -15.80 -2.27
C ALA A 30 6.05 -14.62 -2.91
N PHE A 31 6.39 -13.57 -2.16
CA PHE A 31 7.19 -12.44 -2.65
C PHE A 31 8.60 -12.83 -3.12
N GLN A 32 9.11 -13.99 -2.70
CA GLN A 32 10.41 -14.50 -3.11
C GLN A 32 10.34 -15.41 -4.34
N GLU A 33 9.14 -15.81 -4.75
CA GLU A 33 8.97 -16.67 -5.92
C GLU A 33 9.29 -15.91 -7.21
N PRO A 34 10.09 -16.50 -8.12
CA PRO A 34 10.27 -15.94 -9.45
C PRO A 34 8.93 -15.79 -10.16
N LEU A 35 8.74 -14.68 -10.87
CA LEU A 35 7.51 -14.39 -11.61
C LEU A 35 6.27 -14.23 -10.73
N TRP A 36 6.42 -13.91 -9.43
CA TRP A 36 5.31 -13.48 -8.59
C TRP A 36 4.54 -12.31 -9.22
N VAL A 37 5.25 -11.34 -9.79
CA VAL A 37 4.64 -10.25 -10.57
C VAL A 37 4.34 -10.77 -11.97
N THR A 38 3.06 -10.89 -12.33
CA THR A 38 2.63 -11.60 -13.54
C THR A 38 1.98 -10.71 -14.59
N GLU A 39 1.10 -9.80 -14.20
CA GLU A 39 0.34 -8.93 -15.12
C GLU A 39 1.02 -7.57 -15.30
N GLN A 40 0.79 -6.90 -16.44
CA GLN A 40 1.27 -5.54 -16.65
C GLN A 40 0.42 -4.59 -15.79
N PRO A 41 1.01 -3.91 -14.80
CA PRO A 41 0.24 -3.15 -13.83
C PRO A 41 -0.45 -1.92 -14.46
N GLU A 42 0.06 -1.39 -15.57
CA GLU A 42 -0.60 -0.33 -16.34
C GLU A 42 -1.92 -0.79 -16.98
N ASP A 43 -2.00 -2.06 -17.40
CA ASP A 43 -3.22 -2.60 -18.01
C ASP A 43 -4.18 -3.12 -16.94
N HIS A 44 -3.64 -3.66 -15.84
CA HIS A 44 -4.42 -4.28 -14.78
C HIS A 44 -4.83 -3.30 -13.67
N LEU A 45 -3.88 -2.62 -13.03
CA LEU A 45 -4.10 -1.81 -11.82
C LEU A 45 -4.49 -0.36 -12.14
N LEU A 46 -3.83 0.27 -13.12
CA LEU A 46 -4.02 1.70 -13.40
C LEU A 46 -5.49 2.08 -13.67
N PRO A 47 -6.31 1.31 -14.41
CA PRO A 47 -7.72 1.64 -14.61
C PRO A 47 -8.50 1.76 -13.30
N HIS A 48 -8.21 0.92 -12.30
CA HIS A 48 -8.83 0.99 -10.98
C HIS A 48 -8.38 2.22 -10.21
N VAL A 49 -7.09 2.55 -10.28
CA VAL A 49 -6.51 3.74 -9.63
C VAL A 49 -7.10 5.02 -10.20
N GLU A 50 -7.12 5.18 -11.52
CA GLU A 50 -7.67 6.35 -12.18
C GLU A 50 -9.15 6.52 -11.87
N ARG A 51 -9.91 5.41 -11.92
CA ARG A 51 -11.33 5.42 -11.59
C ARG A 51 -11.58 5.87 -10.16
N TRP A 52 -10.83 5.32 -9.20
CA TRP A 52 -10.94 5.71 -7.80
C TRP A 52 -10.60 7.20 -7.59
N CYS A 53 -9.51 7.69 -8.20
CA CYS A 53 -9.10 9.09 -8.12
C CYS A 53 -10.18 10.04 -8.68
N GLN A 54 -10.80 9.68 -9.79
CA GLN A 54 -11.90 10.44 -10.40
C GLN A 54 -13.14 10.49 -9.50
N ASP A 55 -13.52 9.36 -8.90
CA ASP A 55 -14.73 9.25 -8.09
C ASP A 55 -14.57 9.89 -6.69
N ASP A 56 -13.38 9.80 -6.08
CA ASP A 56 -13.12 10.27 -4.71
C ASP A 56 -12.61 11.73 -4.65
N GLY A 57 -11.77 12.14 -5.62
CA GLY A 57 -11.28 13.51 -5.77
C GLY A 57 -10.23 13.98 -4.76
N ARG A 58 -9.86 13.19 -3.74
CA ARG A 58 -8.83 13.58 -2.75
C ARG A 58 -7.39 13.29 -3.20
N LEU A 59 -7.22 12.41 -4.19
CA LEU A 59 -5.94 12.11 -4.82
C LEU A 59 -6.07 12.25 -6.34
N ALA A 60 -5.05 12.82 -6.98
CA ALA A 60 -4.93 12.86 -8.43
C ALA A 60 -3.66 12.16 -8.89
N VAL A 61 -3.76 11.34 -9.95
CA VAL A 61 -2.60 10.73 -10.60
C VAL A 61 -1.82 11.82 -11.33
N ARG A 62 -0.53 11.95 -11.03
CA ARG A 62 0.41 12.85 -11.72
C ARG A 62 1.24 12.10 -12.75
N ALA A 63 1.73 10.92 -12.38
CA ALA A 63 2.47 10.04 -13.26
C ALA A 63 2.34 8.58 -12.79
N SER A 64 2.54 7.67 -13.73
CA SER A 64 2.70 6.24 -13.47
C SER A 64 3.84 5.68 -14.33
N SER A 65 4.52 4.67 -13.81
CA SER A 65 5.60 3.97 -14.53
C SER A 65 5.92 2.65 -13.87
N THR A 66 6.37 1.65 -14.62
CA THR A 66 6.98 0.44 -14.07
C THR A 66 8.50 0.50 -14.17
N ASP A 67 9.20 0.13 -13.09
CA ASP A 67 10.66 0.08 -13.07
C ASP A 67 11.24 -1.28 -13.53
N ASP A 68 12.56 -1.37 -13.59
CA ASP A 68 13.28 -2.57 -14.02
C ASP A 68 13.09 -3.77 -13.05
N GLN A 69 12.51 -3.56 -11.87
CA GLN A 69 12.17 -4.60 -10.89
C GLN A 69 10.69 -4.99 -10.95
N HIS A 70 9.97 -4.55 -11.98
CA HIS A 70 8.53 -4.76 -12.14
C HIS A 70 7.70 -4.16 -10.99
N THR A 71 8.21 -3.10 -10.35
CA THR A 71 7.44 -2.33 -9.38
C THR A 71 6.66 -1.23 -10.07
N PHE A 72 5.35 -1.21 -9.85
CA PHE A 72 4.49 -0.16 -10.37
C PHE A 72 4.55 1.10 -9.50
N ILE A 73 5.14 2.16 -10.03
CA ILE A 73 5.31 3.43 -9.35
C ILE A 73 4.16 4.36 -9.72
N LEU A 74 3.47 4.87 -8.71
CA LEU A 74 2.39 5.85 -8.81
C LEU A 74 2.79 7.14 -8.09
N ASP A 75 2.89 8.24 -8.83
CA ASP A 75 3.05 9.56 -8.25
C ASP A 75 1.68 10.25 -8.19
N LEU A 76 1.22 10.51 -6.98
CA LEU A 76 -0.06 11.12 -6.68
C LEU A 76 0.13 12.48 -6.01
N GLU A 77 -0.87 13.33 -6.14
CA GLU A 77 -0.97 14.58 -5.40
C GLU A 77 -2.22 14.59 -4.53
N TRP A 78 -2.05 15.08 -3.30
CA TRP A 78 -3.13 15.29 -2.35
C TRP A 78 -3.92 16.56 -2.64
N HIS A 79 -5.24 16.44 -2.81
CA HIS A 79 -6.18 17.55 -3.00
C HIS A 79 -7.24 17.65 -1.89
N GLY A 80 -7.21 16.75 -0.91
CA GLY A 80 -8.19 16.72 0.17
C GLY A 80 -7.98 17.78 1.25
N GLU A 81 -9.03 18.05 2.02
CA GLU A 81 -8.97 18.86 3.23
C GLU A 81 -9.54 18.08 4.42
N PRO A 82 -8.93 18.14 5.63
CA PRO A 82 -7.73 18.91 5.94
C PRO A 82 -6.45 18.23 5.43
N THR A 83 -5.42 19.04 5.14
CA THR A 83 -4.07 18.53 4.85
C THR A 83 -3.45 17.95 6.13
N SER A 84 -3.55 16.63 6.30
CA SER A 84 -2.83 15.91 7.36
C SER A 84 -2.47 14.48 6.96
N VAL A 85 -1.36 13.99 7.53
CA VAL A 85 -0.86 12.61 7.32
C VAL A 85 -1.95 11.55 7.59
N GLY A 86 -2.82 11.78 8.57
CA GLY A 86 -3.90 10.83 8.91
C GLY A 86 -4.95 10.71 7.80
N HIS A 87 -5.41 11.85 7.26
CA HIS A 87 -6.41 11.87 6.18
C HIS A 87 -5.84 11.36 4.87
N ALA A 88 -4.62 11.77 4.53
CA ALA A 88 -3.92 11.27 3.35
C ALA A 88 -3.70 9.75 3.43
N ARG A 89 -3.28 9.23 4.59
CA ARG A 89 -3.17 7.77 4.81
C ARG A 89 -4.51 7.06 4.62
N ALA A 90 -5.58 7.56 5.23
CA ALA A 90 -6.89 6.93 5.09
C ALA A 90 -7.36 6.88 3.62
N ALA A 91 -7.12 7.94 2.85
CA ALA A 91 -7.42 7.97 1.43
C ALA A 91 -6.56 6.96 0.64
N VAL A 92 -5.26 6.87 0.91
CA VAL A 92 -4.38 5.88 0.25
C VAL A 92 -4.80 4.45 0.57
N PHE A 93 -5.18 4.13 1.82
CA PHE A 93 -5.70 2.80 2.15
C PHE A 93 -7.02 2.49 1.43
N SER A 94 -7.89 3.49 1.27
CA SER A 94 -9.11 3.37 0.46
C SER A 94 -8.79 3.11 -1.02
N LEU A 95 -7.82 3.84 -1.58
CA LEU A 95 -7.33 3.63 -2.94
C LEU A 95 -6.71 2.23 -3.11
N ILE A 96 -5.88 1.77 -2.18
CA ILE A 96 -5.31 0.42 -2.20
C ILE A 96 -6.44 -0.63 -2.26
N GLY A 97 -7.51 -0.44 -1.48
CA GLY A 97 -8.67 -1.32 -1.53
C GLY A 97 -9.37 -1.42 -2.90
N SER A 98 -9.12 -0.51 -3.83
CA SER A 98 -9.68 -0.59 -5.20
C SER A 98 -8.99 -1.61 -6.10
N PHE A 99 -7.76 -2.02 -5.77
CA PHE A 99 -6.96 -2.97 -6.54
C PHE A 99 -6.31 -4.07 -5.69
N ALA A 100 -6.46 -4.02 -4.36
CA ALA A 100 -5.97 -5.04 -3.46
C ALA A 100 -6.62 -6.40 -3.77
N GLU A 101 -5.81 -7.43 -3.69
CA GLU A 101 -6.18 -8.83 -3.85
C GLU A 101 -6.28 -9.50 -2.46
N SER A 102 -6.51 -10.81 -2.41
CA SER A 102 -6.83 -11.51 -1.15
C SER A 102 -5.79 -11.33 -0.03
N VAL A 103 -4.51 -11.09 -0.37
CA VAL A 103 -3.47 -10.74 0.58
C VAL A 103 -2.79 -9.42 0.19
N THR A 104 -2.52 -8.58 1.19
CA THR A 104 -1.86 -7.29 0.97
C THR A 104 -0.96 -6.91 2.14
N TYR A 105 0.28 -6.57 1.82
CA TYR A 105 1.23 -5.91 2.70
C TYR A 105 1.30 -4.43 2.34
N VAL A 106 1.26 -3.56 3.35
CA VAL A 106 1.43 -2.11 3.18
C VAL A 106 2.40 -1.58 4.22
N ARG A 107 3.38 -0.80 3.78
CA ARG A 107 4.28 -0.05 4.66
C ARG A 107 4.34 1.40 4.24
N GLN A 108 4.12 2.30 5.21
CA GLN A 108 4.20 3.74 4.99
C GLN A 108 5.53 4.31 5.50
N HIS A 109 6.13 5.19 4.70
CA HIS A 109 7.29 6.01 5.02
C HIS A 109 6.98 7.51 4.87
N GLN A 110 7.72 8.35 5.59
CA GLN A 110 7.79 9.78 5.24
C GLN A 110 8.82 9.97 4.13
N LYS A 111 8.47 10.70 3.08
CA LYS A 111 9.36 11.00 1.95
C LYS A 111 9.89 12.43 2.08
N GLY A 112 11.20 12.58 2.28
CA GLY A 112 11.85 13.89 2.43
C GLY A 112 11.53 14.64 3.73
N SER A 113 11.81 15.94 3.78
CA SER A 113 11.80 16.76 4.99
C SER A 113 10.42 17.32 5.41
N ARG A 114 9.35 16.51 5.32
CA ARG A 114 7.96 16.73 5.85
C ARG A 114 6.82 16.92 4.83
N THR A 115 7.06 16.91 3.53
CA THR A 115 6.02 17.25 2.53
C THR A 115 5.63 16.11 1.59
N GLY A 116 5.58 14.88 2.09
CA GLY A 116 5.17 13.73 1.29
C GLY A 116 5.16 12.40 2.03
N LEU A 117 4.35 11.48 1.52
CA LEU A 117 4.24 10.11 2.00
C LEU A 117 4.67 9.14 0.91
N GLN A 118 5.22 8.01 1.30
CA GLN A 118 5.44 6.88 0.41
C GLN A 118 4.82 5.64 1.01
N PHE A 119 4.19 4.83 0.18
CA PHE A 119 3.63 3.53 0.55
C PHE A 119 4.28 2.47 -0.34
N GLU A 120 4.85 1.45 0.28
CA GLU A 120 5.29 0.22 -0.37
C GLU A 120 4.17 -0.80 -0.19
N ILE A 121 3.68 -1.36 -1.28
CA ILE A 121 2.58 -2.31 -1.29
C ILE A 121 3.02 -3.57 -2.03
N GLY A 122 2.74 -4.72 -1.46
CA GLY A 122 2.71 -5.97 -2.19
C GLY A 122 1.32 -6.57 -2.02
N THR A 123 0.66 -6.91 -3.13
CA THR A 123 -0.67 -7.50 -3.13
C THR A 123 -0.68 -8.74 -4.00
N GLY A 124 -1.57 -9.69 -3.76
CA GLY A 124 -1.67 -10.90 -4.57
C GLY A 124 -2.72 -11.88 -4.12
N GLU A 125 -2.72 -13.02 -4.80
CA GLU A 125 -3.55 -14.18 -4.55
C GLU A 125 -2.66 -15.38 -4.17
N LEU A 126 -2.97 -16.04 -3.06
CA LEU A 126 -2.25 -17.23 -2.59
C LEU A 126 -3.11 -18.49 -2.74
N ALA A 127 -2.46 -19.65 -2.88
CA ALA A 127 -3.15 -20.92 -2.74
C ALA A 127 -3.52 -21.17 -1.26
N PRO A 128 -4.68 -21.76 -0.93
CA PRO A 128 -5.71 -22.28 -1.85
C PRO A 128 -6.81 -21.27 -2.21
N ASP A 129 -6.64 -19.99 -1.84
CA ASP A 129 -7.67 -18.95 -1.97
C ASP A 129 -7.95 -18.56 -3.44
N THR A 130 -7.04 -18.91 -4.35
CA THR A 130 -7.19 -18.75 -5.79
C THR A 130 -7.14 -20.07 -6.57
N ARG A 131 -7.79 -20.08 -7.74
CA ARG A 131 -7.73 -21.18 -8.74
C ARG A 131 -6.53 -21.07 -9.68
N PHE A 132 -5.84 -19.94 -9.65
CA PHE A 132 -4.68 -19.66 -10.49
C PHE A 132 -3.39 -20.06 -9.76
N GLN A 133 -2.26 -20.03 -10.48
CA GLN A 133 -0.96 -20.09 -9.79
C GLN A 133 -0.82 -18.84 -8.91
N PRO A 134 -0.22 -18.92 -7.71
CA PRO A 134 0.00 -17.73 -6.87
C PRO A 134 0.71 -16.62 -7.65
N HIS A 135 0.18 -15.40 -7.55
CA HIS A 135 0.68 -14.24 -8.27
C HIS A 135 0.24 -12.95 -7.57
N GLY A 136 0.84 -11.84 -7.96
CA GLY A 136 0.44 -10.53 -7.48
C GLY A 136 1.19 -9.39 -8.13
N HIS A 137 1.31 -8.29 -7.39
CA HIS A 137 1.89 -7.04 -7.84
C HIS A 137 2.72 -6.38 -6.74
N THR A 138 3.76 -5.64 -7.14
CA THR A 138 4.48 -4.72 -6.26
C THR A 138 4.18 -3.29 -6.70
N VAL A 139 3.73 -2.45 -5.78
CA VAL A 139 3.32 -1.06 -6.06
C VAL A 139 4.00 -0.12 -5.08
N VAL A 140 4.48 1.02 -5.57
CA VAL A 140 4.96 2.13 -4.76
C VAL A 140 4.11 3.35 -5.04
N ILE A 141 3.40 3.85 -4.03
CA ILE A 141 2.61 5.09 -4.11
C ILE A 141 3.38 6.21 -3.43
N ASN A 142 3.71 7.27 -4.17
CA ASN A 142 4.23 8.51 -3.64
C ASN A 142 3.10 9.54 -3.60
N VAL A 143 2.90 10.20 -2.46
CA VAL A 143 1.90 11.26 -2.32
C VAL A 143 2.60 12.57 -1.96
N ALA A 144 2.48 13.56 -2.84
CA ALA A 144 2.94 14.93 -2.60
C ALA A 144 1.83 15.80 -1.99
N GLY A 145 2.20 16.93 -1.39
CA GLY A 145 1.25 17.94 -0.89
C GLY A 145 0.66 17.64 0.49
N VAL A 146 1.16 16.61 1.19
CA VAL A 146 0.77 16.29 2.57
C VAL A 146 1.72 16.96 3.55
N VAL A 147 1.20 17.77 4.47
CA VAL A 147 1.95 18.52 5.50
C VAL A 147 1.60 18.01 6.91
#